data_AF-A0A538KT36-F1
#
_entry.id   AF-A0A538KT36-F1
#
_cell.length_a   1.000
_cell.length_b   1.000
_cell.length_c   1.000
_cell.angle_alpha   90.00
_cell.angle_beta   90.00
_cell.angle_gamma   90.00
#
_symmetry.space_group_name_H-M   'P 1'
#
loop_
_entity.id
_entity.type
_entity.pdbx_description
1 polymer ?
#
loop_
_entity_poly.entity_id
_entity_poly.type
_entity_poly.pdbx_seq_one_letter_code
_entity_poly.pdbx_strand_id
1 'polypeptide(L)'
;TALKAAESGHLVFSTMHTIDAAETLGRMIEFFPGIKQAQIRSILAGVLRGIVSQRLLPRNDGGRVAAVEVMVNNARIADLIRESKTEEIPDAIAEGAFFQMQTFEQALIELVVAGDIDRETAANAATSQHDFMVALEHALKRQAAGVTKQDELPQSAPPEEEPEMPTLRVAPAE
;
A
#
# COMPACT_ATOMS: atom_id res chain seq x y z
N THR A 1 13.81 -19.64 -3.92
CA THR A 1 14.14 -18.28 -3.43
C THR A 1 12.88 -17.45 -3.43
N ALA A 2 12.74 -16.53 -2.47
CA ALA A 2 11.57 -15.67 -2.14
C ALA A 2 10.20 -16.15 -2.66
N LEU A 3 9.90 -15.99 -3.96
CA LEU A 3 8.66 -16.44 -4.60
C LEU A 3 8.28 -17.90 -4.29
N LYS A 4 9.23 -18.84 -4.37
CA LYS A 4 8.97 -20.26 -4.04
C LYS A 4 8.62 -20.48 -2.57
N ALA A 5 9.21 -19.68 -1.67
CA ALA A 5 8.90 -19.78 -0.25
C ALA A 5 7.49 -19.23 0.04
N ALA A 6 7.12 -18.12 -0.62
CA ALA A 6 5.77 -17.57 -0.57
C ALA A 6 4.73 -18.55 -1.15
N GLU A 7 5.02 -19.18 -2.29
CA GLU A 7 4.16 -20.20 -2.92
C GLU A 7 3.93 -21.44 -2.05
N SER A 8 4.92 -21.81 -1.22
CA SER A 8 4.81 -22.92 -0.27
C SER A 8 4.21 -22.53 1.09
N GLY A 9 3.74 -21.29 1.24
CA GLY A 9 3.00 -20.83 2.42
C GLY A 9 3.81 -20.08 3.47
N HIS A 10 5.09 -19.75 3.21
CA HIS A 10 5.88 -18.93 4.13
C HIS A 10 5.56 -17.45 3.94
N LEU A 11 5.53 -16.68 5.03
CA LEU A 11 5.53 -15.23 4.96
C LEU A 11 6.94 -14.74 4.60
N VAL A 12 7.06 -14.03 3.48
CA VAL A 12 8.35 -13.56 2.96
C VAL A 12 8.33 -12.04 2.86
N PHE A 13 9.35 -11.41 3.43
CA PHE A 13 9.65 -9.99 3.23
C PHE A 13 10.86 -9.85 2.30
N SER A 14 10.78 -8.88 1.40
CA SER A 14 11.86 -8.56 0.47
C SER A 14 11.80 -7.07 0.13
N THR A 15 12.89 -6.54 -0.40
CA THR A 15 13.00 -5.12 -0.80
C THR A 15 13.42 -5.02 -2.25
N MET A 16 12.97 -3.95 -2.92
CA MET A 16 13.39 -3.57 -4.27
C MET A 16 13.61 -2.06 -4.35
N HIS A 17 14.47 -1.63 -5.28
CA HIS A 17 14.78 -0.22 -5.54
C HIS A 17 13.93 0.32 -6.70
N THR A 18 12.63 0.27 -6.53
CA THR A 18 11.60 0.76 -7.46
C THR A 18 10.85 1.93 -6.81
N ILE A 19 10.26 2.78 -7.64
CA ILE A 19 9.71 4.07 -7.18
C ILE A 19 8.26 3.99 -6.71
N ASP A 20 7.53 2.94 -7.11
CA ASP A 20 6.13 2.68 -6.79
C ASP A 20 5.76 1.18 -6.93
N ALA A 21 4.53 0.83 -6.59
CA ALA A 21 4.03 -0.53 -6.56
C ALA A 21 3.89 -1.15 -7.97
N ALA A 22 3.48 -0.36 -8.97
CA ALA A 22 3.32 -0.82 -10.34
C ALA A 22 4.68 -1.16 -10.97
N GLU A 23 5.68 -0.30 -10.80
CA GLU A 23 7.05 -0.54 -11.23
C GLU A 23 7.67 -1.73 -10.50
N THR A 24 7.42 -1.85 -9.18
CA THR A 24 7.89 -2.99 -8.38
C THR A 24 7.39 -4.31 -8.99
N LEU A 25 6.09 -4.41 -9.27
CA LEU A 25 5.49 -5.60 -9.86
C LEU A 25 6.05 -5.87 -11.27
N GLY A 26 6.14 -4.84 -12.12
CA GLY A 26 6.72 -4.95 -13.46
C GLY A 26 8.14 -5.52 -13.41
N ARG A 27 9.00 -4.94 -12.57
CA ARG A 27 10.38 -5.43 -12.39
C ARG A 27 10.44 -6.85 -11.81
N MET A 28 9.55 -7.21 -10.88
CA MET A 28 9.48 -8.59 -10.38
C MET A 28 9.24 -9.61 -11.50
N ILE A 29 8.41 -9.26 -12.50
CA ILE A 29 8.10 -10.11 -13.65
C ILE A 29 9.27 -10.14 -14.64
N GLU A 30 9.90 -8.99 -14.90
CA GLU A 30 11.00 -8.84 -15.86
C GLU A 30 12.27 -9.60 -15.49
N PHE A 31 12.48 -9.96 -14.21
CA PHE A 31 13.58 -10.83 -13.79
C PHE A 31 13.51 -12.24 -14.41
N PHE A 32 12.37 -12.63 -14.97
CA PHE A 32 12.16 -13.93 -15.57
C PHE A 32 12.15 -13.85 -17.10
N PRO A 33 12.67 -14.87 -17.81
CA PRO A 33 12.59 -14.95 -19.26
C PRO A 33 11.15 -14.83 -19.77
N GLY A 34 10.93 -14.15 -20.90
CA GLY A 34 9.60 -13.84 -21.44
C GLY A 34 8.63 -15.02 -21.48
N ILE A 35 9.10 -16.22 -21.87
CA ILE A 35 8.28 -17.44 -21.91
C ILE A 35 7.71 -17.87 -20.56
N LYS A 36 8.35 -17.48 -19.45
CA LYS A 36 7.91 -17.77 -18.07
C LYS A 36 7.09 -16.66 -17.46
N GLN A 37 7.07 -15.45 -18.03
CA GLN A 37 6.44 -14.28 -17.39
C GLN A 37 4.95 -14.48 -17.16
N ALA A 38 4.22 -15.13 -18.09
CA ALA A 38 2.81 -15.44 -17.90
C ALA A 38 2.54 -16.36 -16.69
N GLN A 39 3.40 -17.37 -16.49
CA GLN A 39 3.35 -18.25 -15.33
C GLN A 39 3.67 -17.47 -14.05
N ILE A 40 4.71 -16.64 -14.07
CA ILE A 40 5.12 -15.83 -12.92
C ILE A 40 4.03 -14.84 -12.50
N ARG A 41 3.34 -14.19 -13.46
CA ARG A 41 2.18 -13.34 -13.18
C ARG A 41 1.09 -14.12 -12.45
N SER A 42 0.77 -15.32 -12.91
CA SER A 42 -0.24 -16.17 -12.27
C SER A 42 0.13 -16.54 -10.83
N ILE A 43 1.40 -16.88 -10.58
CA ILE A 43 1.89 -17.18 -9.23
C ILE A 43 1.84 -15.91 -8.36
N LEU A 44 2.38 -14.79 -8.85
CA LEU A 44 2.40 -13.52 -8.11
C LEU A 44 1.00 -13.05 -7.73
N ALA A 45 0.03 -13.14 -8.64
CA ALA A 45 -1.35 -12.78 -8.36
C ALA A 45 -1.95 -13.58 -7.20
N GLY A 46 -1.52 -14.83 -7.00
CA GLY A 46 -2.00 -15.68 -5.90
C GLY A 46 -1.24 -15.51 -4.59
N VAL A 47 0.06 -15.16 -4.63
CA VAL A 47 0.94 -15.20 -3.44
C VAL A 47 1.36 -13.84 -2.91
N LEU A 48 1.32 -12.79 -3.74
CA LEU A 48 1.63 -11.43 -3.32
C LEU A 48 0.61 -10.97 -2.28
N ARG A 49 1.06 -10.32 -1.20
CA ARG A 49 0.17 -9.77 -0.17
C ARG A 49 0.02 -8.26 -0.26
N GLY A 50 1.10 -7.57 -0.58
CA GLY A 50 1.08 -6.15 -0.81
C GLY A 50 2.47 -5.64 -1.14
N ILE A 51 2.52 -4.38 -1.56
CA ILE A 51 3.75 -3.63 -1.82
C ILE A 51 3.62 -2.31 -1.06
N VAL A 52 4.70 -1.94 -0.37
CA VAL A 52 4.82 -0.66 0.34
C VAL A 52 5.99 0.09 -0.27
N SER A 53 5.70 1.20 -0.94
CA SER A 53 6.69 2.05 -1.58
C SER A 53 6.90 3.29 -0.72
N GLN A 54 8.14 3.70 -0.49
CA GLN A 54 8.46 4.78 0.46
C GLN A 54 9.35 5.85 -0.18
N ARG A 55 9.04 7.11 0.10
CA ARG A 55 9.87 8.27 -0.23
C ARG A 55 10.10 9.07 1.04
N LEU A 56 11.35 9.16 1.48
CA LEU A 56 11.70 10.00 2.61
C LEU A 56 11.85 11.45 2.15
N LEU A 57 11.25 12.39 2.85
CA LEU A 57 11.22 13.81 2.51
C LEU A 57 11.75 14.63 3.69
N PRO A 58 12.45 15.75 3.45
CA PRO A 58 12.85 16.65 4.53
C PRO A 58 11.60 17.23 5.20
N ARG A 59 11.57 17.24 6.53
CA ARG A 59 10.51 17.90 7.30
C ARG A 59 10.79 19.39 7.49
N ASN A 60 9.74 20.17 7.65
CA ASN A 60 9.82 21.60 7.95
C ASN A 60 10.49 21.89 9.30
N ASP A 61 10.29 21.02 10.31
CA ASP A 61 10.85 21.14 11.66
C ASP A 61 12.22 20.44 11.84
N GLY A 62 12.77 19.89 10.76
CA GLY A 62 14.03 19.13 10.76
C GLY A 62 13.82 17.61 10.81
N GLY A 63 14.82 16.88 10.35
CA GLY A 63 14.70 15.43 10.15
C GLY A 63 13.96 15.07 8.87
N ARG A 64 13.31 13.90 8.83
CA ARG A 64 12.62 13.38 7.64
C ARG A 64 11.30 12.71 7.98
N VAL A 65 10.39 12.71 7.01
CA VAL A 65 9.12 11.99 7.05
C VAL A 65 8.99 11.07 5.84
N ALA A 66 8.31 9.93 5.99
CA ALA A 66 8.03 9.04 4.89
C ALA A 66 6.67 9.39 4.26
N ALA A 67 6.66 9.73 2.98
CA ALA A 67 5.48 9.55 2.15
C ALA A 67 5.44 8.07 1.73
N VAL A 68 4.28 7.43 1.89
CA VAL A 68 4.15 5.98 1.70
C VAL A 68 2.98 5.69 0.77
N GLU A 69 3.24 4.95 -0.30
CA GLU A 69 2.20 4.29 -1.10
C GLU A 69 2.02 2.86 -0.60
N VAL A 70 0.76 2.44 -0.49
CA VAL A 70 0.39 1.11 -0.03
C VAL A 70 -0.53 0.46 -1.05
N MET A 71 -0.07 -0.65 -1.61
CA MET A 71 -0.88 -1.54 -2.44
C MET A 71 -1.13 -2.84 -1.69
N VAL A 72 -2.39 -3.22 -1.51
CA VAL A 72 -2.77 -4.53 -0.97
C VAL A 72 -3.25 -5.41 -2.14
N ASN A 73 -2.83 -6.67 -2.18
CA ASN A 73 -3.27 -7.58 -3.26
C ASN A 73 -4.69 -8.10 -2.99
N ASN A 74 -5.69 -7.34 -3.44
CA ASN A 74 -7.10 -7.76 -3.46
C ASN A 74 -7.45 -8.46 -4.80
N ALA A 75 -8.71 -8.87 -4.96
CA ALA A 75 -9.16 -9.56 -6.17
C ALA A 75 -8.89 -8.76 -7.47
N ARG A 76 -9.15 -7.45 -7.45
CA ARG A 76 -8.91 -6.56 -8.60
C ARG A 76 -7.42 -6.47 -8.94
N ILE A 77 -6.55 -6.26 -7.96
CA ILE A 77 -5.10 -6.23 -8.18
C ILE A 77 -4.60 -7.57 -8.73
N ALA A 78 -5.09 -8.69 -8.19
CA ALA A 78 -4.76 -10.02 -8.70
C ALA A 78 -5.21 -10.23 -10.16
N ASP A 79 -6.38 -9.70 -10.55
CA ASP A 79 -6.86 -9.72 -11.94
C ASP A 79 -5.95 -8.90 -12.85
N LEU A 80 -5.63 -7.66 -12.46
CA LEU A 80 -4.72 -6.78 -13.21
C LEU A 80 -3.34 -7.41 -13.41
N ILE A 81 -2.80 -8.08 -12.39
CA ILE A 81 -1.55 -8.84 -12.48
C ILE A 81 -1.66 -9.95 -13.53
N ARG A 82 -2.72 -10.76 -13.50
CA ARG A 82 -2.90 -11.88 -14.43
C ARG A 82 -3.06 -11.41 -15.88
N GLU A 83 -3.81 -10.33 -16.08
CA GLU A 83 -4.11 -9.74 -17.38
C GLU A 83 -2.96 -8.89 -17.94
N SER A 84 -1.88 -8.69 -17.17
CA SER A 84 -0.74 -7.85 -17.56
C SER A 84 -1.10 -6.37 -17.77
N LYS A 85 -2.05 -5.87 -16.97
CA LYS A 85 -2.53 -4.47 -16.97
C LYS A 85 -1.97 -3.70 -15.79
N THR A 86 -0.65 -3.68 -15.66
CA THR A 86 0.04 -3.07 -14.52
C THR A 86 -0.11 -1.56 -14.46
N GLU A 87 -0.39 -0.94 -15.61
CA GLU A 87 -0.68 0.48 -15.79
C GLU A 87 -1.98 0.93 -15.11
N GLU A 88 -2.94 0.02 -14.87
CA GLU A 88 -4.20 0.32 -14.19
C GLU A 88 -4.11 0.19 -12.65
N ILE A 89 -2.96 -0.28 -12.14
CA ILE A 89 -2.74 -0.47 -10.69
C ILE A 89 -2.83 0.85 -9.89
N PRO A 90 -2.26 1.98 -10.35
CA PRO A 90 -2.36 3.25 -9.62
C PRO A 90 -3.82 3.67 -9.36
N ASP A 91 -4.69 3.51 -10.36
CA ASP A 91 -6.13 3.82 -10.22
C ASP A 91 -6.81 2.84 -9.24
N ALA A 92 -6.46 1.56 -9.32
CA ALA A 92 -6.96 0.56 -8.38
C ALA A 92 -6.53 0.84 -6.92
N ILE A 93 -5.33 1.38 -6.70
CA ILE A 93 -4.84 1.84 -5.39
C ILE A 93 -5.64 3.07 -4.94
N ALA A 94 -5.85 4.05 -5.83
CA ALA A 94 -6.58 5.28 -5.51
C ALA A 94 -8.02 5.02 -5.07
N GLU A 95 -8.68 4.02 -5.66
CA GLU A 95 -10.02 3.55 -5.31
C GLU A 95 -10.03 2.54 -4.14
N GLY A 96 -8.86 2.10 -3.69
CA GLY A 96 -8.67 1.00 -2.75
C GLY A 96 -8.75 1.38 -1.26
N ALA A 97 -9.28 2.55 -0.90
CA ALA A 97 -9.30 3.07 0.47
C ALA A 97 -9.93 2.09 1.49
N PHE A 98 -10.96 1.33 1.09
CA PHE A 98 -11.57 0.29 1.93
C PHE A 98 -10.56 -0.79 2.38
N PHE A 99 -9.55 -1.07 1.55
CA PHE A 99 -8.47 -2.01 1.85
C PHE A 99 -7.24 -1.32 2.46
N GLN A 100 -7.39 -0.09 2.97
CA GLN A 100 -6.31 0.73 3.50
C GLN A 100 -5.18 0.97 2.48
N MET A 101 -5.53 0.97 1.19
CA MET A 101 -4.61 1.40 0.15
C MET A 101 -4.55 2.91 0.09
N GLN A 102 -3.39 3.41 -0.32
CA GLN A 102 -3.17 4.84 -0.54
C GLN A 102 -2.12 5.04 -1.63
N THR A 103 -2.31 6.06 -2.47
CA THR A 103 -1.32 6.48 -3.46
C THR A 103 -0.26 7.40 -2.83
N PHE A 104 0.88 7.55 -3.50
CA PHE A 104 1.86 8.57 -3.09
C PHE A 104 1.26 9.98 -3.09
N GLU A 105 0.42 10.31 -4.06
CA GLU A 105 -0.21 11.62 -4.15
C GLU A 105 -1.07 11.91 -2.91
N GLN A 106 -1.89 10.94 -2.47
CA GLN A 106 -2.70 11.05 -1.26
C GLN A 106 -1.80 11.25 -0.02
N ALA A 107 -0.77 10.42 0.14
CA ALA A 107 0.17 10.54 1.26
C ALA A 107 0.91 11.90 1.28
N LEU A 108 1.32 12.41 0.11
CA LEU A 108 1.96 13.72 -0.01
C LEU A 108 1.01 14.86 0.36
N ILE A 109 -0.24 14.81 -0.10
CA ILE A 109 -1.26 15.81 0.24
C ILE A 109 -1.49 15.83 1.75
N GLU A 110 -1.62 14.66 2.39
CA GLU A 110 -1.80 14.55 3.83
C GLU A 110 -0.64 15.19 4.61
N LEU A 111 0.61 14.93 4.20
CA LEU A 111 1.80 15.52 4.84
C LEU A 111 1.84 17.05 4.68
N VAL A 112 1.45 17.58 3.52
CA VAL A 112 1.38 19.04 3.31
C VAL A 112 0.27 19.67 4.13
N VAL A 113 -0.90 19.04 4.17
CA VAL A 113 -2.07 19.49 4.93
C VAL A 113 -1.80 19.47 6.44
N ALA A 114 -1.04 18.48 6.91
CA ALA A 114 -0.57 18.41 8.30
C ALA A 114 0.53 19.44 8.64
N GLY A 115 1.17 20.04 7.62
CA GLY A 115 2.27 20.98 7.79
C GLY A 115 3.64 20.34 8.00
N ASP A 116 3.75 19.02 7.81
CA ASP A 116 5.00 18.25 7.97
C ASP A 116 6.04 18.61 6.91
N ILE A 117 5.59 18.91 5.68
CA ILE A 117 6.41 19.29 4.54
C ILE A 117 5.80 20.49 3.80
N ASP A 118 6.62 21.27 3.11
CA ASP A 118 6.14 22.34 2.24
C ASP A 118 5.60 21.82 0.90
N ARG A 119 4.87 22.69 0.19
CA ARG A 119 4.24 22.35 -1.10
C ARG A 119 5.26 22.02 -2.18
N GLU A 120 6.40 22.71 -2.17
CA GLU A 120 7.44 22.54 -3.19
C GLU A 120 8.14 21.19 -3.05
N THR A 121 8.49 20.80 -1.84
CA THR A 121 9.05 19.49 -1.47
C THR A 121 8.11 18.38 -1.89
N ALA A 122 6.81 18.51 -1.60
CA ALA A 122 5.82 17.53 -1.99
C ALA A 122 5.65 17.45 -3.52
N ALA A 123 5.58 18.60 -4.19
CA ALA A 123 5.43 18.68 -5.64
C ALA A 123 6.63 18.07 -6.40
N ASN A 124 7.85 18.27 -5.90
CA ASN A 124 9.06 17.65 -6.44
C ASN A 124 9.13 16.14 -6.21
N ALA A 125 8.44 15.64 -5.19
CA ALA A 125 8.36 14.23 -4.86
C ALA A 125 7.18 13.50 -5.51
N ALA A 126 6.23 14.23 -6.11
CA ALA A 126 5.06 13.66 -6.75
C ALA A 126 5.40 12.98 -8.09
N THR A 127 4.63 11.96 -8.45
CA THR A 127 4.78 11.28 -9.75
C THR A 127 4.44 12.21 -10.91
N SER A 128 3.42 13.05 -10.76
CA SER A 128 3.08 14.16 -11.67
C SER A 128 2.94 15.43 -10.86
N GLN A 129 3.84 16.39 -11.09
CA GLN A 129 3.82 17.67 -10.38
C GLN A 129 2.53 18.45 -10.66
N HIS A 130 2.06 18.43 -11.90
CA HIS A 130 0.87 19.17 -12.32
C HIS A 130 -0.39 18.65 -11.62
N ASP A 131 -0.63 17.34 -11.72
CA ASP A 131 -1.83 16.71 -11.16
C ASP A 131 -1.85 16.84 -9.63
N PHE A 132 -0.69 16.64 -9.00
CA PHE A 132 -0.51 16.86 -7.57
C PHE A 132 -0.91 18.26 -7.13
N MET A 133 -0.46 19.30 -7.85
CA MET A 133 -0.79 20.68 -7.48
C MET A 133 -2.29 20.95 -7.59
N VAL A 134 -2.95 20.42 -8.61
CA VAL A 134 -4.40 20.51 -8.77
C VAL A 134 -5.11 19.80 -7.62
N ALA A 135 -4.73 18.55 -7.31
CA ALA A 135 -5.31 17.76 -6.24
C ALA A 135 -5.10 18.41 -4.85
N LEU A 136 -3.92 18.96 -4.61
CA LEU A 136 -3.59 19.67 -3.37
C LEU A 136 -4.45 20.92 -3.19
N GLU A 137 -4.66 21.73 -4.23
CA GLU A 137 -5.56 22.88 -4.16
C GLU A 137 -6.99 22.47 -3.80
N HIS A 138 -7.49 21.39 -4.40
CA HIS A 138 -8.81 20.85 -4.07
C HIS A 138 -8.89 20.37 -2.62
N ALA A 139 -7.87 19.67 -2.13
CA ALA A 139 -7.81 19.21 -0.75
C ALA A 139 -7.82 20.38 0.27
N LEU A 140 -7.00 21.41 0.03
CA LEU A 140 -6.94 22.60 0.89
C LEU A 140 -8.27 23.37 0.89
N LYS A 141 -8.93 23.51 -0.26
CA LYS A 141 -10.27 24.13 -0.36
C LYS A 141 -11.31 23.35 0.44
N ARG A 142 -11.29 22.00 0.38
CA ARG A 142 -12.19 21.14 1.17
C ARG A 142 -11.95 21.26 2.67
N GLN A 143 -10.69 21.34 3.10
CA GLN A 143 -10.33 21.53 4.51
C GLN A 143 -10.82 22.89 5.02
N ALA A 144 -10.63 23.96 4.24
CA ALA A 144 -11.14 25.30 4.57
C ALA A 144 -12.68 25.35 4.62
N ALA A 145 -13.36 24.51 3.84
CA ALA A 145 -14.82 24.36 3.87
C ALA A 145 -15.34 23.53 5.06
N GLY A 146 -14.47 23.04 5.95
CA GLY A 146 -14.88 22.36 7.18
C GLY A 146 -15.50 20.97 6.98
N VAL A 147 -15.23 20.30 5.85
CA VAL A 147 -15.68 18.91 5.65
C VAL A 147 -14.79 17.99 6.46
N THR A 148 -15.11 17.81 7.74
CA THR A 148 -14.56 16.75 8.57
C THR A 148 -15.08 15.43 8.03
N LYS A 149 -14.26 14.69 7.27
CA LYS A 149 -14.48 13.25 7.17
C LYS A 149 -14.27 12.68 8.58
N GLN A 150 -15.36 12.43 9.29
CA GLN A 150 -15.33 11.39 10.31
C GLN A 150 -15.11 10.09 9.53
N ASP A 151 -13.87 9.63 9.48
CA ASP A 151 -13.61 8.22 9.23
C ASP A 151 -14.17 7.48 10.45
N GLU A 152 -15.47 7.17 10.38
CA GLU A 152 -16.07 6.13 11.19
C GLU A 152 -15.33 4.84 10.81
N LEU A 153 -14.29 4.52 11.57
CA LEU A 153 -13.95 3.13 11.84
C LEU A 153 -15.29 2.44 12.13
N PRO A 154 -15.69 1.39 11.40
CA PRO A 154 -16.87 0.62 11.81
C PRO A 154 -16.64 0.24 13.26
N GLN A 155 -17.52 0.71 14.15
CA GLN A 155 -17.49 0.36 15.56
C GLN A 155 -17.28 -1.14 15.62
N SER A 156 -16.13 -1.56 16.14
CA SER A 156 -15.89 -2.96 16.45
C SER A 156 -17.09 -3.40 17.28
N ALA A 157 -17.78 -4.45 16.80
CA ALA A 157 -18.87 -5.07 17.54
C ALA A 157 -18.46 -5.25 19.02
N PRO A 158 -19.40 -5.13 19.97
CA PRO A 158 -19.09 -5.43 21.37
C PRO A 158 -18.37 -6.79 21.44
N PRO A 159 -17.35 -6.95 22.30
CA PRO A 159 -16.56 -8.16 22.34
C PRO A 159 -17.50 -9.36 22.51
N GLU A 160 -17.57 -10.21 21.49
CA GLU A 160 -18.18 -11.52 21.63
C GLU A 160 -17.39 -12.25 22.73
N GLU A 161 -18.10 -12.72 23.76
CA GLU A 161 -17.51 -13.53 24.82
C GLU A 161 -16.76 -14.71 24.17
N GLU A 162 -15.43 -14.70 24.26
CA GLU A 162 -14.61 -15.82 23.80
C GLU A 162 -15.09 -17.09 24.52
N PRO A 163 -15.44 -18.17 23.81
CA PRO A 163 -15.72 -19.43 24.48
C PRO A 163 -14.44 -19.87 25.18
N GLU A 164 -14.51 -20.10 26.50
CA GLU A 164 -13.41 -20.60 27.32
C GLU A 164 -12.70 -21.76 26.60
N MET A 165 -11.46 -21.50 26.18
CA MET A 165 -10.59 -22.54 25.65
C MET A 165 -10.39 -23.60 26.74
N PRO A 166 -10.60 -24.89 26.47
CA PRO A 166 -10.36 -25.94 27.46
C PRO A 166 -8.89 -25.87 27.91
N THR A 167 -8.66 -25.55 29.18
CA THR A 167 -7.31 -25.53 29.74
C THR A 167 -6.70 -26.93 29.63
N LEU A 168 -5.51 -27.03 29.04
CA LEU A 168 -4.73 -28.26 28.95
C LEU A 168 -4.42 -28.77 30.37
N ARG A 169 -5.07 -29.85 30.82
CA ARG A 169 -4.72 -30.49 32.09
C ARG A 169 -3.36 -31.15 31.95
N VAL A 170 -2.33 -30.55 32.51
CA VAL A 170 -1.02 -31.20 32.68
C VAL A 170 -1.15 -32.18 33.84
N ALA A 171 -0.95 -33.47 33.56
CA ALA A 171 -0.88 -34.49 34.60
C ALA A 171 0.41 -34.29 35.42
N PRO A 172 0.37 -34.39 36.77
CA PRO A 172 1.58 -34.38 37.56
C PRO A 172 2.39 -35.66 37.26
N ALA A 173 3.70 -35.48 37.08
CA ALA A 173 4.64 -36.59 36.99
C ALA A 173 4.86 -37.16 38.40
N GLU A 174 4.62 -38.46 38.57
CA GLU A 174 5.16 -39.26 39.68
C GLU A 174 6.56 -39.77 39.34
#